data_AF-F9CYU5-F1
#
_entry.id   AF-F9CYU5-F1
#
_cell.length_a   1.000
_cell.length_b   1.000
_cell.length_c   1.000
_cell.angle_alpha   90.00
_cell.angle_beta   90.00
_cell.angle_gamma   90.00
#
_symmetry.space_group_name_H-M   'P 1'
#
loop_
_entity.id
_entity.type
_entity.pdbx_description
1 polymer ?
#
loop_
_entity_poly.entity_id
_entity_poly.type
_entity_poly.pdbx_seq_one_letter_code
_entity_poly.pdbx_strand_id
1 'polypeptide(L)' 'MAILVIIPAAEYVFAAGDEPGGYLDRRVVIWNLFYRMMTVAFTVGAVVSGTIIWLCWRFRESNPKATPTPYEKEGVW' A
#
# COMPACT_ATOMS: atom_id res chain seq x y z
N MET A 1 6.90 -1.15 11.06
CA MET A 1 7.18 -1.98 9.86
C MET A 1 6.97 -1.23 8.55
N ALA A 2 5.82 -0.60 8.28
CA ALA A 2 5.58 0.12 7.01
C ALA A 2 6.60 1.24 6.72
N ILE A 3 6.98 2.03 7.73
CA ILE A 3 7.96 3.13 7.60
C ILE A 3 9.34 2.63 7.15
N LEU A 4 9.75 1.43 7.59
CA LEU A 4 11.05 0.84 7.23
C LEU A 4 11.12 0.38 5.75
N VAL A 5 9.97 0.18 5.09
CA VAL A 5 9.91 -0.23 3.68
C VAL A 5 9.77 1.00 2.77
N ILE A 6 9.04 2.02 3.21
CA ILE A 6 8.73 3.21 2.40
C ILE A 6 9.97 4.10 2.19
N ILE A 7 10.79 4.29 3.23
CA ILE A 7 11.98 5.16 3.16
C ILE A 7 13.01 4.66 2.12
N PRO A 8 13.49 3.41 2.16
CA PRO A 8 14.45 2.95 1.16
C PRO A 8 13.85 2.89 -0.25
N ALA A 9 12.56 2.55 -0.38
CA ALA A 9 11.88 2.54 -1.69
C ALA A 9 11.83 3.94 -2.33
N ALA A 10 11.65 4.99 -1.52
CA ALA A 10 11.71 6.36 -2.00
C ALA A 10 13.14 6.74 -2.42
N GLU A 11 14.16 6.38 -1.63
CA GLU A 11 15.57 6.63 -1.95
C GLU A 11 16.01 5.96 -3.26
N TYR A 12 15.59 4.70 -3.52
CA TYR A 12 15.84 4.02 -4.80
C TYR A 12 15.21 4.73 -6.00
N VAL A 13 14.04 5.35 -5.81
CA VAL A 13 13.35 6.11 -6.86
C VAL A 13 14.07 7.43 -7.16
N PHE A 14 14.62 8.10 -6.14
CA PHE A 14 15.39 9.33 -6.33
C PHE A 14 16.82 9.08 -6.87
N ALA A 15 17.44 7.95 -6.51
CA ALA A 15 18.79 7.58 -6.95
C ALA A 15 18.87 7.18 -8.44
N ALA A 16 17.76 6.76 -9.06
CA ALA A 16 17.72 6.37 -10.47
C ALA A 16 17.83 7.55 -11.47
N GLY A 17 17.96 8.80 -10.97
CA GLY A 17 18.07 10.01 -11.79
C GLY A 17 19.49 10.48 -12.12
N ASP A 18 20.52 9.85 -11.55
CA ASP A 18 21.88 10.43 -11.46
C ASP A 18 22.92 9.88 -12.46
N GLU A 19 22.52 9.21 -13.55
CA GLU A 19 23.45 8.81 -14.61
C GLU A 19 23.67 9.96 -15.64
N PRO A 20 24.89 10.54 -15.74
CA PRO A 20 25.17 11.63 -16.67
C PRO A 20 25.69 11.04 -17.98
N GLY A 21 24.82 10.76 -18.95
CA GLY A 21 25.27 10.10 -20.19
C GLY A 21 24.50 10.32 -21.48
N GLY A 22 23.32 10.95 -21.47
CA GLY A 22 22.58 11.18 -22.71
C GLY A 22 21.50 12.24 -22.53
N TYR A 23 21.24 13.01 -23.59
CA TYR A 23 20.07 13.88 -23.68
C TYR A 23 18.80 13.01 -23.66
N LEU A 24 18.36 12.62 -22.47
CA LEU A 24 17.05 12.01 -22.26
C LEU A 24 16.00 13.11 -22.32
N ASP A 25 14.95 12.89 -23.12
CA ASP A 25 13.74 13.69 -23.09
C ASP A 25 13.09 13.59 -21.70
N ARG A 26 13.51 14.49 -20.79
CA ARG A 26 13.14 14.52 -19.37
C ARG A 26 11.63 14.45 -19.18
N ARG A 27 10.86 15.02 -20.11
CA ARG A 27 9.38 14.97 -20.12
C ARG A 27 8.88 13.53 -20.12
N VAL A 28 9.39 12.67 -21.01
CA VAL A 28 8.97 11.26 -21.15
C VAL A 28 9.39 10.47 -19.92
N VAL A 29 10.58 10.71 -19.39
CA VAL A 29 11.10 10.04 -18.19
C VAL A 29 10.26 10.37 -16.95
N ILE A 30 9.94 11.65 -16.73
CA ILE A 30 9.13 12.10 -15.59
C ILE A 30 7.73 11.52 -15.67
N TRP A 31 7.10 11.52 -16.85
CA TRP A 31 5.79 10.91 -17.05
C TRP A 31 5.81 9.40 -16.77
N ASN A 32 6.82 8.70 -17.27
CA ASN A 32 6.97 7.26 -17.01
C ASN A 32 7.15 6.98 -15.52
N LEU A 33 7.97 7.78 -14.83
CA LEU A 33 8.17 7.67 -13.39
C LEU A 33 6.89 7.95 -12.60
N PHE A 34 6.14 8.98 -12.99
CA PHE A 34 4.85 9.32 -12.38
C PHE A 34 3.85 8.17 -12.51
N TYR A 35 3.69 7.59 -13.70
CA TYR A 35 2.78 6.46 -13.91
C TYR A 35 3.20 5.20 -13.14
N ARG A 36 4.52 4.95 -12.98
CA ARG A 36 5.01 3.86 -12.13
C ARG A 36 4.65 4.07 -10.66
N MET A 37 4.90 5.27 -10.12
CA MET A 37 4.55 5.60 -8.73
C MET A 37 3.04 5.60 -8.49
N MET A 38 2.25 6.05 -9.47
CA MET A 38 0.79 6.03 -9.44
C MET A 38 0.25 4.60 -9.34
N THR A 39 0.80 3.67 -10.13
CA THR A 39 0.39 2.26 -10.10
C THR A 39 0.69 1.61 -8.74
N VAL A 40 1.84 1.90 -8.14
CA VAL A 40 2.17 1.42 -6.78
C VAL A 40 1.22 2.01 -5.75
N ALA A 41 0.92 3.31 -5.83
CA ALA A 41 0.00 3.96 -4.90
C ALA A 41 -1.42 3.37 -4.98
N PHE A 42 -1.95 3.16 -6.19
CA PHE A 42 -3.29 2.57 -6.36
C PHE A 42 -3.36 1.11 -5.94
N THR A 43 -2.33 0.31 -6.19
CA THR A 43 -2.29 -1.10 -5.76
C THR A 43 -2.27 -1.21 -4.24
N VAL A 44 -1.42 -0.42 -3.56
CA VAL A 44 -1.40 -0.38 -2.09
C VAL A 44 -2.72 0.15 -1.53
N GLY A 45 -3.27 1.23 -2.11
CA GLY A 45 -4.55 1.79 -1.71
C GLY A 45 -5.71 0.79 -1.82
N ALA A 46 -5.80 0.07 -2.94
CA ALA A 46 -6.82 -0.94 -3.16
C ALA A 46 -6.72 -2.10 -2.14
N VAL A 47 -5.50 -2.56 -1.83
CA VAL A 47 -5.29 -3.62 -0.84
C VAL A 47 -5.70 -3.15 0.57
N VAL A 48 -5.28 -1.96 0.98
CA VAL A 48 -5.58 -1.43 2.32
C VAL A 48 -7.08 -1.15 2.46
N SER A 49 -7.68 -0.41 1.53
CA SER A 49 -9.12 -0.11 1.57
C SER A 49 -9.98 -1.38 1.47
N GLY A 50 -9.58 -2.35 0.63
CA GLY A 50 -10.24 -3.65 0.53
C GLY A 50 -10.15 -4.45 1.84
N THR A 51 -9.00 -4.43 2.51
CA THR A 51 -8.80 -5.13 3.79
C THR A 51 -9.67 -4.51 4.89
N ILE A 52 -9.78 -3.19 4.94
CA ILE A 52 -10.64 -2.50 5.92
C ILE A 52 -12.11 -2.88 5.72
N ILE A 53 -12.60 -2.81 4.48
CA ILE A 53 -13.99 -3.19 4.17
C ILE A 53 -14.24 -4.67 4.52
N TRP A 54 -13.28 -5.54 4.21
CA TRP A 54 -13.37 -6.96 4.54
C TRP A 54 -13.46 -7.20 6.05
N LEU A 55 -12.61 -6.53 6.86
CA LEU A 55 -12.65 -6.63 8.32
C LEU A 55 -14.01 -6.17 8.88
N CYS A 56 -14.48 -5.01 8.43
CA CYS A 56 -15.77 -4.48 8.84
C CYS A 56 -16.91 -5.46 8.51
N TRP A 57 -16.90 -6.07 7.33
CA TRP A 57 -17.95 -7.00 6.93
C TRP A 57 -17.83 -8.37 7.60
N ARG A 58 -16.60 -8.82 7.89
CA ARG A 58 -16.29 -10.10 8.53
C ARG A 58 -16.66 -10.16 10.02
N PHE A 59 -16.49 -9.05 10.74
CA PHE A 59 -16.79 -8.94 12.18
C PHE A 59 -18.03 -8.11 12.48
N ARG A 60 -18.77 -7.70 11.45
CA ARG A 60 -20.08 -7.07 11.64
C ARG A 60 -20.98 -7.99 12.46
N GLU A 61 -21.52 -7.47 13.56
CA GLU A 61 -22.43 -8.19 14.47
C GLU A 61 -23.64 -8.82 13.75
N SER A 62 -24.10 -8.21 12.66
CA SER A 62 -25.19 -8.74 11.82
C SER A 62 -24.79 -9.92 10.93
N ASN A 63 -23.53 -10.35 10.93
CA ASN A 63 -23.04 -11.43 10.07
C ASN A 63 -23.24 -12.79 10.76
N PRO A 64 -24.13 -13.67 10.25
CA PRO A 64 -24.44 -14.96 10.89
C PRO A 64 -23.27 -15.96 10.88
N LYS A 65 -22.17 -15.67 10.17
CA LYS A 65 -20.93 -16.46 10.18
C LYS A 65 -19.78 -15.79 10.96
N ALA A 66 -20.07 -14.75 11.73
CA ALA A 66 -19.08 -14.16 12.63
C ALA A 66 -18.72 -15.18 13.72
N THR A 67 -17.62 -15.91 13.50
CA THR A 67 -17.02 -16.73 14.55
C THR A 67 -16.44 -15.80 15.60
N PRO A 68 -16.91 -15.87 16.86
CA PRO A 68 -16.37 -15.05 17.93
C PRO A 68 -14.90 -15.40 18.11
N THR A 69 -14.12 -14.35 18.24
CA THR A 69 -12.69 -14.45 18.43
C THR A 69 -12.37 -15.01 19.83
N PRO A 70 -11.20 -15.63 20.05
CA PRO A 70 -10.89 -16.26 21.33
C PRO A 70 -10.97 -15.29 22.53
N TYR A 71 -10.60 -14.03 22.34
CA TYR A 71 -10.65 -13.00 23.37
C TYR A 71 -12.09 -12.61 23.79
N GLU A 72 -13.06 -12.67 22.86
CA GLU A 72 -14.48 -12.46 23.17
C GLU A 72 -15.10 -13.63 23.95
N LYS A 73 -14.57 -14.85 23.82
CA LYS A 73 -15.04 -16.03 24.56
C LYS A 73 -14.56 -16.06 26.01
N GLU A 74 -13.39 -15.48 26.27
CA GLU A 74 -12.76 -15.48 27.59
C GLU A 74 -13.24 -14.32 28.48
N GLY A 75 -14.00 -13.36 27.93
CA GLY A 75 -14.61 -12.27 28.70
C GLY A 75 -13.61 -11.25 29.25
N VAL A 76 -12.39 -11.21 28.70
CA VAL A 76 -11.36 -10.25 29.07
C VAL A 76 -11.30 -9.19 27.96
N TRP A 77 -11.75 -7.99 28.33
CA TRP A 77 -11.70 -6.79 27.49
C TRP A 77 -10.32 -6.14 27.54
#